data_AF-A0A2M9LTN2-F1
#
_entry.id   AF-A0A2M9LTN2-F1
#
_cell.length_a   1.000
_cell.length_b   1.000
_cell.length_c   1.000
_cell.angle_alpha   90.00
_cell.angle_beta   90.00
_cell.angle_gamma   90.00
#
_symmetry.space_group_name_H-M   'P 1'
#
loop_
_entity.id
_entity.type
_entity.pdbx_description
1 polymer ?
#
loop_
_entity_poly.entity_id
_entity_poly.type
_entity_poly.pdbx_seq_one_letter_code
_entity_poly.pdbx_strand_id
1 'polypeptide(L)'
;MWWHRLIFGLWYRPVEVFDEARDRSAWGAAVLLCLISGGIGIVSVDAFRAQWTANRTAGLQLAGMAEAGVLLASLGLGAVTHAIARTLGGNGRFAPTASLFVVVFWVTDLPRLAIAGWLPTSSTFVQAATWTTWGFGYFLAVLLIRGQHHLPTRKAAASVSVQMLAALALLKLGPVN
;
A
#
# COMPACT_ATOMS: atom_id res chain seq x y z
N MET A 1 12.47 -12.88 -7.67
CA MET A 1 12.74 -11.57 -8.31
C MET A 1 13.43 -10.67 -7.31
N TRP A 2 14.38 -9.86 -7.77
CA TRP A 2 14.94 -8.79 -6.96
C TRP A 2 13.92 -7.65 -6.80
N TRP A 3 13.95 -6.95 -5.67
CA TRP A 3 12.99 -5.92 -5.30
C TRP A 3 12.87 -4.80 -6.36
N HIS A 4 13.98 -4.37 -6.96
CA HIS A 4 13.98 -3.31 -7.97
C HIS A 4 13.21 -3.72 -9.23
N ARG A 5 13.39 -4.96 -9.71
CA ARG A 5 12.67 -5.49 -10.88
C ARG A 5 11.16 -5.54 -10.64
N LEU A 6 10.75 -5.91 -9.42
CA LEU A 6 9.33 -5.91 -9.03
C LEU A 6 8.76 -4.48 -9.06
N ILE A 7 9.43 -3.53 -8.42
CA ILE A 7 8.95 -2.16 -8.27
C ILE A 7 8.89 -1.45 -9.63
N PHE A 8 9.99 -1.42 -10.38
CA PHE A 8 10.00 -0.77 -11.70
C PHE A 8 9.13 -1.52 -12.70
N GLY A 9 9.09 -2.85 -12.61
CA GLY A 9 8.25 -3.67 -13.46
C GLY A 9 6.76 -3.33 -13.33
N LEU A 10 6.27 -2.99 -12.14
CA LEU A 10 4.87 -2.59 -11.94
C LEU A 10 4.48 -1.32 -12.72
N TRP A 11 5.44 -0.43 -12.99
CA TRP A 11 5.20 0.79 -13.77
C TRP A 11 5.13 0.52 -15.27
N TYR A 12 6.00 -0.34 -15.78
CA TYR A 12 6.16 -0.52 -17.23
C TYR A 12 5.50 -1.77 -17.79
N ARG A 13 5.45 -2.86 -17.01
CA ARG A 13 4.98 -4.20 -17.42
C ARG A 13 4.25 -4.94 -16.30
N PRO A 14 3.14 -4.38 -15.76
CA PRO A 14 2.51 -4.90 -14.56
C PRO A 14 2.00 -6.34 -14.70
N VAL A 15 1.49 -6.73 -15.88
CA VAL A 15 0.95 -8.08 -16.10
C VAL A 15 2.04 -9.14 -16.01
N GLU A 16 3.14 -8.97 -16.76
CA GLU A 16 4.30 -9.89 -16.74
C GLU A 16 4.87 -10.05 -15.32
N VAL A 17 4.95 -8.95 -14.58
CA VAL A 17 5.51 -8.91 -13.23
C VAL A 17 4.60 -9.61 -12.22
N PHE A 18 3.29 -9.42 -12.31
CA PHE A 18 2.35 -10.14 -11.45
C PHE A 18 2.36 -11.64 -11.73
N ASP A 19 2.52 -12.06 -12.99
CA ASP A 19 2.63 -13.47 -13.35
C ASP A 19 3.93 -14.09 -12.82
N GLU A 20 5.08 -13.43 -12.95
CA GLU A 20 6.35 -13.94 -12.42
C GLU A 20 6.40 -13.94 -10.89
N ALA A 21 5.78 -12.95 -10.25
CA ALA A 21 5.69 -12.86 -8.79
C ALA A 21 4.53 -13.68 -8.21
N ARG A 22 3.73 -14.35 -9.06
CA ARG A 22 2.48 -14.98 -8.63
C ARG A 22 2.67 -16.07 -7.58
N ASP A 23 3.68 -16.91 -7.79
CA ASP A 23 3.98 -18.03 -6.91
C ASP A 23 5.00 -17.71 -5.82
N ARG A 24 5.57 -16.50 -5.84
CA ARG A 24 6.62 -16.05 -4.92
C ARG A 24 6.13 -14.91 -4.06
N SER A 25 6.19 -15.08 -2.75
CA SER A 25 5.88 -13.98 -1.84
C SER A 25 6.92 -12.85 -1.95
N ALA A 26 6.44 -11.61 -1.95
CA ALA A 26 7.25 -10.40 -2.13
C ALA A 26 7.58 -9.72 -0.79
N TRP A 27 7.72 -10.49 0.29
CA TRP A 27 7.87 -9.97 1.66
C TRP A 27 9.04 -9.00 1.81
N GLY A 28 10.19 -9.28 1.21
CA GLY A 28 11.35 -8.39 1.28
C GLY A 28 11.07 -7.00 0.69
N ALA A 29 10.40 -6.95 -0.47
CA ALA A 29 10.01 -5.68 -1.09
C ALA A 29 8.90 -4.98 -0.31
N ALA A 30 7.92 -5.73 0.22
CA ALA A 30 6.83 -5.21 1.04
C ALA A 30 7.37 -4.53 2.31
N VAL A 31 8.26 -5.21 3.06
CA VAL A 31 8.87 -4.66 4.28
C VAL A 31 9.72 -3.43 3.94
N LEU A 32 10.55 -3.50 2.90
CA LEU A 32 11.37 -2.36 2.47
C LEU A 32 10.50 -1.13 2.15
N LEU A 33 9.41 -1.31 1.41
CA LEU A 33 8.52 -0.22 1.04
C LEU A 33 7.78 0.36 2.24
N CYS A 34 7.35 -0.48 3.19
CA CYS A 34 6.78 -0.02 4.46
C CYS A 34 7.79 0.81 5.26
N LEU A 35 9.06 0.37 5.35
CA LEU A 35 10.11 1.11 6.06
C LEU A 35 10.39 2.48 5.43
N ILE A 36 10.37 2.55 4.09
CA ILE A 36 10.55 3.82 3.38
C ILE A 36 9.36 4.75 3.66
N SER A 37 8.13 4.22 3.56
CA SER A 37 6.94 5.05 3.73
C SER A 37 6.70 5.48 5.17
N GLY A 38 6.90 4.57 6.13
CA GLY A 38 6.85 4.84 7.55
C GLY A 38 7.88 5.91 7.92
N GLY A 39 9.12 5.77 7.44
CA GLY A 39 10.18 6.76 7.65
C GLY A 39 9.80 8.15 7.15
N ILE A 40 9.27 8.24 5.92
CA ILE A 40 8.76 9.51 5.36
C ILE A 40 7.64 10.07 6.24
N GLY A 41 6.68 9.24 6.64
CA GLY A 41 5.55 9.62 7.47
C GLY A 41 5.97 10.15 8.84
N ILE A 42 6.82 9.41 9.56
CA ILE A 42 7.27 9.77 10.91
C ILE A 42 8.09 11.07 10.89
N VAL A 43 9.00 11.22 9.92
CA VAL A 43 9.83 12.43 9.79
C VAL A 43 8.98 13.65 9.50
N SER A 44 7.80 13.50 8.88
CA SER A 44 6.88 14.61 8.61
C SER A 44 6.17 15.15 9.87
N VAL A 45 6.10 14.39 10.96
CA VAL A 45 5.37 14.76 12.19
C VAL A 45 6.21 15.65 13.12
N ASP A 46 5.71 16.85 13.44
CA ASP A 46 6.38 17.80 14.35
C ASP A 46 6.68 17.20 15.73
N ALA A 47 5.71 16.48 16.30
CA ALA A 47 5.85 15.83 17.61
C ALA A 47 7.01 14.82 17.63
N PHE A 48 7.21 14.08 16.53
CA PHE A 48 8.33 13.16 16.41
C PHE A 48 9.66 13.92 16.37
N ARG A 49 9.76 15.00 15.58
CA ARG A 49 10.98 15.82 15.51
C ARG A 49 11.35 16.40 16.87
N ALA A 50 10.38 16.94 17.61
CA ALA A 50 10.58 17.43 18.96
C ALA A 50 11.09 16.31 19.89
N GLN A 51 10.43 15.15 19.89
CA GLN A 51 10.83 14.00 20.70
C GLN A 51 12.23 13.49 20.34
N TRP A 52 12.58 13.44 19.06
CA TRP A 52 13.89 13.01 18.58
C TRP A 52 15.02 13.88 19.12
N THR A 53 14.80 15.20 19.15
CA THR A 53 15.77 16.16 19.71
C THR A 53 15.88 16.06 21.23
N ALA A 54 14.77 15.77 21.93
CA ALA A 54 14.74 15.66 23.38
C ALA A 54 15.33 14.33 23.89
N ASN A 55 14.96 13.20 23.27
CA ASN A 55 15.42 11.87 23.66
C ASN A 55 15.41 10.91 22.46
N ARG A 56 16.59 10.63 21.91
CA ARG A 56 16.76 9.73 20.75
C ARG A 56 16.27 8.31 21.00
N THR A 57 16.41 7.78 22.21
CA THR A 57 15.95 6.42 22.54
C THR A 57 14.44 6.32 22.47
N ALA A 58 13.73 7.31 23.03
CA ALA A 58 12.28 7.38 22.95
C ALA A 58 11.81 7.65 21.50
N GLY A 59 12.54 8.47 20.74
CA GLY A 59 12.31 8.66 19.31
C GLY A 59 12.42 7.37 18.51
N LEU A 60 13.46 6.56 18.74
CA LEU A 60 13.63 5.25 18.11
C LEU A 60 12.48 4.28 18.44
N GLN A 61 12.01 4.27 19.69
CA GLN A 61 10.87 3.44 20.08
C GLN A 61 9.57 3.86 19.37
N LEU A 62 9.29 5.16 19.31
CA LEU A 62 8.13 5.68 18.58
C LEU A 62 8.22 5.34 17.09
N ALA A 63 9.40 5.48 16.49
CA ALA A 63 9.60 5.11 15.10
C ALA A 63 9.33 3.63 14.87
N GLY A 64 9.85 2.75 15.72
CA GLY A 64 9.60 1.30 15.63
C GLY A 64 8.12 0.93 15.76
N MET A 65 7.38 1.58 16.66
CA MET A 65 5.93 1.37 16.81
C MET A 65 5.15 1.85 15.58
N ALA A 66 5.52 3.02 15.04
CA ALA A 66 4.88 3.55 13.85
C ALA A 66 5.13 2.67 12.62
N GLU A 67 6.38 2.20 12.41
CA GLU A 67 6.73 1.26 11.35
C GLU A 67 5.94 -0.06 11.46
N ALA A 68 5.83 -0.60 12.68
CA ALA A 68 5.02 -1.79 12.93
C ALA A 68 3.54 -1.55 12.60
N GLY A 69 3.00 -0.38 12.97
CA GLY A 69 1.64 0.03 12.63
C GLY A 69 1.41 0.12 11.12
N VAL A 70 2.33 0.76 10.39
CA VAL A 70 2.27 0.88 8.92
C VAL A 70 2.29 -0.49 8.25
N LEU A 71 3.16 -1.40 8.70
CA LEU A 71 3.22 -2.76 8.18
C LEU A 71 1.94 -3.54 8.47
N LEU A 72 1.44 -3.50 9.71
CA LEU A 72 0.21 -4.19 10.11
C LEU A 72 -1.02 -3.65 9.37
N ALA A 73 -1.14 -2.33 9.23
CA ALA A 73 -2.23 -1.72 8.48
C ALA A 73 -2.20 -2.14 7.00
N SER A 74 -1.02 -2.10 6.38
CA SER A 74 -0.84 -2.50 4.97
C SER A 74 -1.20 -3.98 4.77
N LEU A 75 -0.79 -4.86 5.69
CA LEU A 75 -1.13 -6.27 5.66
C LEU A 75 -2.60 -6.53 5.92
N GLY A 76 -3.21 -5.79 6.84
CA GLY A 76 -4.65 -5.84 7.12
C GLY A 76 -5.46 -5.51 5.87
N LEU A 77 -5.08 -4.45 5.14
CA LEU A 77 -5.73 -4.09 3.86
C LEU A 77 -5.59 -5.20 2.82
N GLY A 78 -4.40 -5.80 2.69
CA GLY A 78 -4.18 -6.95 1.80
C GLY A 78 -5.00 -8.18 2.21
N ALA A 79 -5.10 -8.45 3.51
CA ALA A 79 -5.88 -9.56 4.06
C ALA A 79 -7.38 -9.40 3.84
N VAL A 80 -7.91 -8.19 4.06
CA VAL A 80 -9.32 -7.85 3.78
C VAL A 80 -9.61 -8.02 2.28
N THR A 81 -8.74 -7.50 1.40
CA THR A 81 -8.91 -7.66 -0.05
C THR A 81 -8.93 -9.14 -0.45
N HIS A 82 -8.00 -9.94 0.10
CA HIS A 82 -7.96 -11.38 -0.13
C HIS A 82 -9.24 -12.09 0.34
N ALA A 83 -9.75 -11.73 1.52
CA ALA A 83 -10.97 -12.30 2.07
C ALA A 83 -12.18 -11.98 1.17
N ILE A 84 -12.33 -10.73 0.73
CA ILE A 84 -13.40 -10.32 -0.20
C ILE A 84 -13.26 -11.06 -1.55
N ALA A 85 -12.04 -11.20 -2.07
CA ALA A 85 -11.82 -11.94 -3.31
C ALA A 85 -12.20 -13.43 -3.18
N ARG A 86 -11.95 -14.04 -2.01
CA ARG A 86 -12.35 -15.43 -1.71
C ARG A 86 -13.86 -15.57 -1.61
N THR A 87 -14.58 -14.63 -0.99
CA THR A 87 -16.05 -14.67 -0.92
C THR A 87 -16.70 -14.52 -2.30
N LEU A 88 -16.05 -13.83 -3.25
CA LEU A 88 -16.51 -13.71 -4.63
C LEU A 88 -16.20 -14.92 -5.53
N GLY A 89 -15.60 -15.99 -4.96
CA GLY A 89 -15.28 -17.25 -5.62
C GLY A 89 -13.82 -17.38 -6.08
N GLY A 90 -12.92 -16.54 -5.58
CA GLY A 90 -11.51 -16.56 -5.93
C GLY A 90 -10.70 -17.65 -5.24
N ASN A 91 -9.69 -18.20 -5.90
CA ASN A 91 -8.86 -19.32 -5.41
C ASN A 91 -7.40 -18.96 -5.09
N GLY A 92 -7.08 -17.67 -4.97
CA GLY A 92 -5.72 -17.19 -4.74
C GLY A 92 -5.13 -17.62 -3.40
N ARG A 93 -3.80 -17.62 -3.31
CA ARG A 93 -3.05 -17.90 -2.07
C ARG A 93 -2.88 -16.63 -1.24
N PHE A 94 -3.01 -16.74 0.07
CA PHE A 94 -2.93 -15.59 0.98
C PHE A 94 -1.57 -14.87 0.93
N ALA A 95 -0.47 -15.60 1.15
CA ALA A 95 0.85 -14.98 1.32
C ALA A 95 1.35 -14.19 0.08
N PRO A 96 1.25 -14.71 -1.16
CA PRO A 96 1.58 -13.92 -2.35
C PRO A 96 0.65 -12.72 -2.54
N THR A 97 -0.66 -12.90 -2.33
CA THR A 97 -1.66 -11.82 -2.48
C THR A 97 -1.40 -10.68 -1.49
N ALA A 98 -1.22 -10.98 -0.21
CA ALA A 98 -1.02 -9.97 0.83
C ALA A 98 0.29 -9.21 0.61
N SER A 99 1.40 -9.92 0.37
CA SER A 99 2.70 -9.26 0.16
C SER A 99 2.73 -8.41 -1.12
N LEU A 100 2.15 -8.89 -2.23
CA LEU A 100 2.05 -8.11 -3.46
C LEU A 100 1.10 -6.92 -3.32
N PHE A 101 0.03 -7.05 -2.54
CA PHE A 101 -0.88 -5.94 -2.28
C PHE A 101 -0.16 -4.80 -1.55
N VAL A 102 0.65 -5.11 -0.54
CA VAL A 102 1.49 -4.12 0.16
C VAL A 102 2.45 -3.44 -0.82
N VAL A 103 3.09 -4.21 -1.70
CA VAL A 103 3.98 -3.65 -2.73
C VAL A 103 3.22 -2.72 -3.65
N VAL A 104 2.08 -3.14 -4.20
CA VAL A 104 1.25 -2.30 -5.09
C VAL A 104 0.85 -1.02 -4.39
N PHE A 105 0.38 -1.12 -3.15
CA PHE A 105 -0.05 0.03 -2.35
C PHE A 105 1.07 1.06 -2.22
N TRP A 106 2.27 0.66 -1.81
CA TRP A 106 3.37 1.61 -1.61
C TRP A 106 4.03 2.07 -2.91
N VAL A 107 4.10 1.23 -3.94
CA VAL A 107 4.63 1.63 -5.25
C VAL A 107 3.79 2.75 -5.86
N THR A 108 2.47 2.72 -5.67
CA THR A 108 1.60 3.78 -6.16
C THR A 108 1.52 4.98 -5.21
N ASP A 109 1.60 4.77 -3.89
CA ASP A 109 1.42 5.87 -2.93
C ASP A 109 2.68 6.69 -2.64
N LEU A 110 3.87 6.08 -2.72
CA LEU A 110 5.14 6.78 -2.46
C LEU A 110 5.37 8.01 -3.35
N PRO A 111 5.09 7.99 -4.67
CA PRO A 111 5.20 9.19 -5.49
C PRO A 111 4.36 10.36 -4.96
N ARG A 112 3.13 10.09 -4.49
CA ARG A 112 2.25 11.10 -3.92
C ARG A 112 2.82 11.63 -2.61
N LEU A 113 3.26 10.75 -1.72
CA LEU A 113 3.88 11.13 -0.44
C LEU A 113 5.14 11.97 -0.65
N ALA A 114 5.97 11.60 -1.63
CA ALA A 114 7.15 12.36 -1.98
C ALA A 114 6.75 13.78 -2.39
N ILE A 115 5.81 13.95 -3.33
CA ILE A 115 5.38 15.28 -3.80
C ILE A 115 4.73 16.10 -2.66
N ALA A 116 3.88 15.48 -1.85
CA ALA A 116 3.19 16.15 -0.73
C ALA A 116 4.15 16.59 0.39
N GLY A 117 5.33 15.99 0.49
CA GLY A 117 6.37 16.43 1.42
C GLY A 117 7.01 17.78 1.06
N TRP A 118 6.94 18.19 -0.21
CA TRP A 118 7.55 19.44 -0.70
C TRP A 118 6.54 20.51 -1.07
N LEU A 119 5.33 20.13 -1.47
CA LEU A 119 4.30 21.07 -1.92
C LEU A 119 3.08 21.08 -0.99
N PRO A 120 2.39 22.23 -0.86
CA PRO A 120 1.11 22.30 -0.15
C PRO A 120 0.09 21.33 -0.77
N THR A 121 -0.63 20.61 0.10
CA THR A 121 -1.65 19.63 -0.30
C THR A 121 -2.81 20.23 -1.08
N SER A 122 -3.06 21.54 -0.92
CA SER A 122 -4.07 22.29 -1.66
C SER A 122 -3.67 22.62 -3.10
N SER A 123 -2.40 22.45 -3.47
CA SER A 123 -1.94 22.76 -4.83
C SER A 123 -2.59 21.82 -5.86
N THR A 124 -2.97 22.39 -7.02
CA THR A 124 -3.56 21.61 -8.13
C THR A 124 -2.65 20.46 -8.56
N PHE A 125 -1.32 20.63 -8.45
CA PHE A 125 -0.35 19.60 -8.77
C PHE A 125 -0.41 18.40 -7.81
N VAL A 126 -0.42 18.64 -6.50
CA VAL A 126 -0.55 17.54 -5.50
C VAL A 126 -1.89 16.83 -5.64
N GLN A 127 -2.96 17.56 -5.92
CA GLN A 127 -4.28 16.97 -6.18
C GLN A 127 -4.26 16.09 -7.44
N ALA A 128 -3.71 16.58 -8.55
CA ALA A 128 -3.60 15.81 -9.79
C ALA A 128 -2.75 14.54 -9.58
N ALA A 129 -1.63 14.64 -8.88
CA ALA A 129 -0.80 13.49 -8.51
C ALA A 129 -1.59 12.49 -7.66
N THR A 130 -2.39 12.98 -6.70
CA THR A 130 -3.23 12.15 -5.83
C THR A 130 -4.25 11.34 -6.60
N TRP A 131 -4.99 11.98 -7.51
CA TRP A 131 -5.97 11.27 -8.35
C TRP A 131 -5.29 10.26 -9.27
N THR A 132 -4.14 10.63 -9.83
CA THR A 132 -3.38 9.77 -10.74
C THR A 132 -2.85 8.53 -10.03
N THR A 133 -2.20 8.69 -8.87
CA THR A 133 -1.66 7.55 -8.11
C THR A 133 -2.76 6.67 -7.53
N TRP A 134 -3.88 7.26 -7.10
CA TRP A 134 -5.04 6.52 -6.62
C TRP A 134 -5.66 5.66 -7.73
N GLY A 135 -5.90 6.24 -8.90
CA GLY A 135 -6.42 5.52 -10.06
C GLY A 135 -5.48 4.43 -10.57
N PHE A 136 -4.17 4.72 -10.60
CA PHE A 136 -3.15 3.74 -10.95
C PHE A 136 -3.07 2.58 -9.94
N GLY A 137 -3.14 2.90 -8.64
CA GLY A 137 -3.22 1.91 -7.56
C GLY A 137 -4.43 0.99 -7.68
N TYR A 138 -5.62 1.57 -7.95
CA TYR A 138 -6.83 0.81 -8.22
C TYR A 138 -6.63 -0.16 -9.39
N PHE A 139 -6.13 0.35 -10.53
CA PHE A 139 -5.87 -0.47 -11.71
C PHE A 139 -4.93 -1.65 -11.42
N LEU A 140 -3.80 -1.40 -10.77
CA LEU A 140 -2.84 -2.44 -10.40
C LEU A 140 -3.44 -3.45 -9.42
N ALA A 141 -4.21 -3.01 -8.43
CA ALA A 141 -4.88 -3.89 -7.49
C ALA A 141 -5.90 -4.81 -8.19
N VAL A 142 -6.63 -4.30 -9.19
CA VAL A 142 -7.56 -5.13 -9.99
C VAL A 142 -6.81 -6.18 -10.79
N LEU A 143 -5.69 -5.80 -11.43
CA LEU A 143 -4.83 -6.76 -12.14
C LEU A 143 -4.28 -7.83 -11.20
N LEU A 144 -3.79 -7.43 -10.02
CA LEU A 144 -3.30 -8.34 -8.99
C LEU A 144 -4.37 -9.35 -8.59
N ILE A 145 -5.58 -8.89 -8.22
CA ILE A 145 -6.66 -9.79 -7.78
C ILE A 145 -7.13 -10.69 -8.91
N ARG A 146 -7.26 -10.17 -10.13
CA ARG A 146 -7.58 -10.97 -11.31
C ARG A 146 -6.56 -12.08 -11.54
N GLY A 147 -5.26 -11.77 -11.49
CA GLY A 147 -4.18 -12.73 -11.69
C GLY A 147 -4.07 -13.75 -10.56
N GLN A 148 -4.11 -13.30 -9.31
CA GLN A 148 -3.98 -14.18 -8.13
C GLN A 148 -5.16 -15.12 -7.96
N HIS A 149 -6.39 -14.59 -8.07
CA HIS A 149 -7.61 -15.32 -7.73
C HIS A 149 -8.36 -15.89 -8.94
N HIS A 150 -7.82 -15.75 -10.16
CA HIS A 150 -8.46 -16.18 -11.41
C HIS A 150 -9.91 -15.68 -11.56
N LEU A 151 -10.20 -14.50 -11.01
CA LEU A 151 -11.53 -13.92 -11.06
C LEU A 151 -11.75 -13.19 -12.39
N PRO A 152 -12.99 -13.18 -12.92
CA PRO A 152 -13.37 -12.26 -13.99
C PRO A 152 -13.08 -10.81 -13.57
N THR A 153 -12.66 -9.97 -14.52
CA THR A 153 -12.27 -8.57 -14.26
C THR A 153 -13.33 -7.79 -13.48
N ARG A 154 -14.62 -8.02 -13.76
CA ARG A 154 -15.73 -7.37 -13.02
C ARG A 154 -15.74 -7.73 -11.54
N LYS A 155 -15.47 -8.99 -11.17
CA LYS A 155 -15.43 -9.42 -9.77
C LYS A 155 -14.16 -8.94 -9.06
N ALA A 156 -13.03 -8.94 -9.75
CA ALA A 156 -11.79 -8.37 -9.22
C ALA A 156 -11.95 -6.86 -8.94
N ALA A 157 -12.52 -6.12 -9.90
CA ALA A 157 -12.86 -4.70 -9.74
C ALA A 157 -13.81 -4.46 -8.56
N ALA A 158 -14.87 -5.25 -8.44
CA ALA A 158 -15.79 -5.16 -7.31
C ALA A 158 -15.09 -5.40 -5.96
N SER A 159 -14.23 -6.42 -5.86
CA SER A 159 -13.47 -6.71 -4.64
C SER A 159 -12.61 -5.54 -4.20
N VAL A 160 -11.87 -4.94 -5.13
CA VAL A 160 -10.99 -3.79 -4.86
C VAL A 160 -11.82 -2.57 -4.51
N SER A 161 -12.90 -2.29 -5.24
CA SER A 161 -13.78 -1.15 -4.95
C SER A 161 -14.39 -1.24 -3.55
N VAL A 162 -14.88 -2.43 -3.15
CA VAL A 162 -15.43 -2.64 -1.81
C VAL A 162 -14.34 -2.43 -0.75
N GLN A 163 -13.14 -2.95 -0.97
CA GLN A 163 -12.04 -2.74 -0.03
C GLN A 163 -11.65 -1.26 0.09
N MET A 164 -11.56 -0.52 -1.01
CA MET A 164 -11.18 0.89 -0.96
C MET A 164 -12.26 1.74 -0.29
N LEU A 165 -13.54 1.44 -0.54
CA LEU A 165 -14.67 2.07 0.15
C LEU A 165 -14.66 1.75 1.65
N ALA A 166 -14.36 0.51 2.03
CA ALA A 166 -14.22 0.12 3.43
C ALA A 166 -13.06 0.87 4.12
N ALA A 167 -11.91 0.97 3.46
CA ALA A 167 -10.77 1.73 3.96
C ALA A 167 -11.12 3.23 4.11
N LEU A 168 -11.82 3.81 3.13
CA LEU A 168 -12.28 5.20 3.19
C LEU A 168 -13.27 5.41 4.33
N ALA A 169 -14.21 4.49 4.54
CA ALA A 169 -15.16 4.54 5.63
C ALA A 169 -14.45 4.48 7.00
N LEU A 170 -13.49 3.57 7.18
CA LEU A 170 -12.70 3.48 8.41
C LEU A 170 -11.93 4.78 8.69
N LEU A 171 -11.31 5.37 7.66
CA LEU A 171 -10.57 6.63 7.80
C LEU A 171 -11.49 7.83 8.09
N LYS A 172 -12.71 7.84 7.53
CA LYS A 172 -13.68 8.93 7.72
C LYS A 172 -14.45 8.83 9.03
N LEU A 173 -14.71 7.62 9.52
CA LEU A 173 -15.47 7.40 10.74
C LEU A 173 -14.63 7.65 12.01
N GLY A 174 -13.29 7.65 11.89
CA GLY A 174 -12.38 7.94 12.99
C GLY A 174 -12.54 6.98 14.18
N PRO A 175 -11.73 7.13 15.23
CA PRO A 175 -12.10 6.59 16.53
C PRO A 175 -13.39 7.31 16.96
N VAL A 176 -14.42 6.53 17.32
CA VAL A 176 -15.53 7.06 18.13
C VAL A 176 -14.90 7.42 19.47
N ASN A 177 -14.64 8.72 19.68
CA ASN A 177 -14.24 9.28 20.97
C ASN A 177 -15.46 9.34 21.90
#